data_AF-A0A840YBY7-F1
#
_entry.id   AF-A0A840YBY7-F1
#
_cell.length_a   1.000
_cell.length_b   1.000
_cell.length_c   1.000
_cell.angle_alpha   90.00
_cell.angle_beta   90.00
_cell.angle_gamma   90.00
#
_symmetry.space_group_name_H-M   'P 1'
#
loop_
_entity.id
_entity.type
_entity.pdbx_description
1 polymer ?
#
loop_
_entity_poly.entity_id
_entity_poly.type
_entity_poly.pdbx_seq_one_letter_code
_entity_poly.pdbx_strand_id
1 'polypeptide(L)'
;MLFRFLQGVSLLALLGCALLALQGTPLLGPEWSRARILYAAAGAVSALSLLAIGRIGLMVARLEAAQAALLARIEGRAGRE
;
A
#
# COMPACT_ATOMS: atom_id res chain seq x y z
N MET A 1 2.71 -11.06 8.08
CA MET A 1 1.48 -10.39 8.58
C MET A 1 1.57 -8.87 8.51
N LEU A 2 2.70 -8.27 8.93
CA LEU A 2 2.96 -6.82 8.90
C LEU A 2 2.58 -6.11 7.59
N PHE A 3 2.99 -6.63 6.42
CA PHE A 3 2.70 -6.00 5.12
C PHE A 3 1.21 -5.97 4.76
N ARG A 4 0.43 -6.96 5.21
CA ARG A 4 -1.04 -6.96 5.00
C ARG A 4 -1.70 -5.92 5.90
N PHE A 5 -1.19 -5.75 7.12
CA PHE A 5 -1.65 -4.73 8.05
C PHE A 5 -1.36 -3.32 7.50
N LEU A 6 -0.15 -3.09 6.96
CA LEU A 6 0.18 -1.84 6.28
C LEU A 6 -0.77 -1.53 5.12
N GLN A 7 -1.10 -2.52 4.28
CA GLN A 7 -2.06 -2.32 3.19
C GLN A 7 -3.45 -1.96 3.73
N GLY A 8 -3.93 -2.64 4.78
CA GLY A 8 -5.22 -2.34 5.40
C GLY A 8 -5.30 -0.92 5.96
N VAL A 9 -4.29 -0.51 6.73
CA VAL A 9 -4.20 0.85 7.29
C VAL A 9 -4.11 1.90 6.19
N SER A 10 -3.35 1.63 5.13
CA SER A 10 -3.20 2.56 4.00
C SER A 10 -4.53 2.75 3.24
N LEU A 11 -5.31 1.68 3.05
CA LEU A 11 -6.63 1.77 2.43
C LEU A 11 -7.61 2.57 3.28
N LEU A 12 -7.61 2.36 4.60
CA LEU A 12 -8.41 3.15 5.54
C LEU A 12 -8.03 4.63 5.51
N ALA A 13 -6.72 4.93 5.47
CA ALA A 13 -6.23 6.30 5.37
C ALA A 13 -6.64 6.96 4.04
N LEU A 14 -6.59 6.23 2.91
CA LEU A 14 -7.06 6.72 1.60
C LEU A 14 -8.56 7.00 1.59
N LEU A 15 -9.35 6.12 2.20
CA LEU A 15 -10.80 6.33 2.37
C LEU A 15 -11.09 7.59 3.21
N GLY A 16 -10.35 7.80 4.30
CA GLY A 16 -10.44 9.01 5.12
C GLY A 16 -10.09 10.27 4.32
N CYS A 17 -9.02 10.23 3.51
CA CYS A 17 -8.64 11.34 2.64
C CYS A 17 -9.69 11.59 1.55
N ALA A 18 -10.30 10.55 0.98
CA ALA A 18 -11.37 10.69 -0.01
C ALA A 18 -12.63 11.35 0.60
N LEU A 19 -13.00 10.96 1.83
CA LEU A 19 -14.09 11.57 2.59
C LEU A 19 -13.85 13.05 2.87
N LEU A 20 -12.64 13.40 3.32
CA LEU A 20 -12.25 14.80 3.55
C LEU A 20 -12.22 15.62 2.25
N ALA A 21 -11.76 15.01 1.15
CA ALA A 21 -11.78 15.66 -0.16
C ALA A 21 -13.22 15.91 -0.65
N LEU A 22 -14.13 14.92 -0.48
CA LEU A 22 -15.56 15.05 -0.81
C LEU A 22 -16.24 16.17 0.00
N GLN A 23 -15.99 16.25 1.31
CA GLN A 23 -16.48 17.35 2.15
C GLN A 23 -15.83 18.70 1.80
N GLY A 24 -14.66 18.66 1.17
CA GLY A 24 -14.00 19.84 0.62
C GLY A 24 -14.51 20.27 -0.75
N THR A 25 -15.36 19.49 -1.43
CA THR A 25 -15.93 19.83 -2.75
C THR A 25 -17.28 20.55 -2.64
N PRO A 26 -17.63 21.44 -3.59
CA PRO A 26 -18.88 22.21 -3.54
C PRO A 26 -20.15 21.35 -3.67
N LEU A 27 -20.01 20.05 -3.97
CA LEU A 27 -21.11 19.09 -4.09
C LEU A 27 -21.77 18.74 -2.74
N LEU A 28 -21.11 19.00 -1.60
CA LEU A 28 -21.60 18.60 -0.27
C LEU A 28 -22.10 19.77 0.61
N GLY A 29 -22.16 21.01 0.09
CA GLY A 29 -22.76 22.16 0.78
C GLY A 29 -21.86 23.40 0.90
N PRO A 30 -22.33 24.44 1.61
CA PRO A 30 -21.69 25.77 1.69
C PRO A 30 -20.37 25.82 2.49
N GLU A 31 -19.98 24.73 3.15
CA GLU A 31 -18.75 24.56 3.95
C GLU A 31 -17.49 24.28 3.10
N TRP A 32 -17.43 24.83 1.89
CA TRP A 32 -16.34 24.62 0.96
C TRP A 32 -15.04 25.26 1.47
N SER A 33 -13.99 24.46 1.65
CA SER A 33 -12.69 24.94 2.10
C SER A 33 -11.56 24.31 1.29
N ARG A 34 -10.85 25.15 0.51
CA ARG A 34 -9.67 24.76 -0.27
C ARG A 34 -8.56 24.17 0.60
N ALA A 35 -8.46 24.64 1.86
CA ALA A 35 -7.49 24.13 2.83
C ALA A 35 -7.75 22.66 3.20
N ARG A 36 -9.03 22.23 3.30
CA ARG A 36 -9.38 20.82 3.59
C ARG A 36 -8.99 19.90 2.43
N ILE A 37 -9.17 20.34 1.18
CA ILE A 37 -8.72 19.59 -0.01
C ILE A 37 -7.19 19.42 0.00
N LEU A 38 -6.45 20.51 0.24
CA LEU A 38 -4.98 20.47 0.27
C LEU A 38 -4.46 19.55 1.40
N TYR A 39 -5.09 19.60 2.57
CA TYR A 39 -4.77 18.72 3.69
C TYR A 39 -5.07 17.25 3.37
N ALA A 40 -6.23 16.96 2.76
CA ALA A 40 -6.58 15.63 2.31
C ALA A 40 -5.61 15.09 1.24
N ALA A 41 -5.17 15.94 0.32
CA ALA A 41 -4.17 15.57 -0.69
C ALA A 41 -2.81 15.24 -0.06
N ALA A 42 -2.34 16.05 0.90
CA ALA A 42 -1.10 15.78 1.63
C ALA A 42 -1.15 14.42 2.36
N GLY A 43 -2.26 14.13 3.05
CA GLY A 43 -2.48 12.84 3.70
C GLY A 43 -2.57 11.66 2.73
N ALA A 44 -3.18 11.87 1.55
CA ALA A 44 -3.31 10.85 0.52
C ALA A 44 -1.95 10.43 -0.06
N VAL A 45 -1.00 11.36 -0.23
CA VAL A 45 0.35 11.04 -0.71
C VAL A 45 1.05 10.09 0.26
N SER A 46 1.03 10.38 1.56
CA SER A 46 1.63 9.49 2.56
C SER A 46 0.96 8.12 2.59
N ALA A 47 -0.37 8.05 2.48
CA ALA A 47 -1.12 6.80 2.43
C ALA A 47 -0.78 5.97 1.17
N LEU A 48 -0.62 6.62 0.01
CA LEU A 48 -0.18 5.96 -1.23
C LEU A 48 1.26 5.42 -1.10
N SER A 49 2.17 6.17 -0.47
CA SER A 49 3.54 5.70 -0.23
C SER A 49 3.57 4.47 0.67
N LEU A 50 2.82 4.46 1.76
CA LEU A 50 2.69 3.30 2.66
C LEU A 50 2.09 2.08 1.93
N LEU A 51 1.09 2.30 1.08
CA LEU A 51 0.49 1.24 0.26
C LEU A 51 1.52 0.64 -0.71
N ALA A 52 2.31 1.49 -1.38
CA ALA A 52 3.35 1.08 -2.31
C ALA A 52 4.44 0.27 -1.61
N ILE A 53 4.94 0.74 -0.45
CA ILE A 53 5.93 0.01 0.35
C ILE A 53 5.39 -1.35 0.78
N GLY A 54 4.14 -1.40 1.26
CA GLY A 54 3.48 -2.66 1.64
C GLY A 54 3.32 -3.63 0.47
N ARG A 55 3.06 -3.14 -0.75
CA ARG A 55 3.00 -3.95 -1.99
C ARG A 55 4.38 -4.49 -2.38
N ILE A 56 5.40 -3.62 -2.37
CA ILE A 56 6.78 -3.98 -2.72
C ILE A 56 7.32 -5.03 -1.76
N GLY A 57 7.16 -4.84 -0.44
CA GLY A 57 7.62 -5.82 0.55
C GLY A 57 6.98 -7.20 0.38
N LEU A 58 5.69 -7.27 0.00
CA LEU A 58 5.02 -8.53 -0.32
C LEU A 58 5.57 -9.19 -1.59
N MET A 59 5.90 -8.40 -2.62
CA MET A 59 6.52 -8.91 -3.85
C MET A 59 7.92 -9.46 -3.58
N VAL A 60 8.74 -8.73 -2.81
CA VAL A 60 10.10 -9.16 -2.44
C VAL A 60 10.05 -10.47 -1.64
N ALA A 61 9.21 -10.56 -0.60
CA ALA A 61 9.07 -11.79 0.18
C ALA A 61 8.65 -13.01 -0.66
N ARG A 62 7.84 -12.80 -1.71
CA ARG A 62 7.47 -13.86 -2.66
C ARG A 62 8.63 -14.26 -3.55
N LEU A 63 9.42 -13.30 -4.01
CA LEU A 63 10.60 -13.56 -4.84
C LEU A 63 11.68 -14.31 -4.05
N GLU A 64 11.92 -13.95 -2.79
CA GLU A 64 12.83 -14.66 -1.89
C GLU A 64 12.41 -16.11 -1.69
N ALA A 65 11.11 -16.35 -1.42
CA ALA A 65 10.59 -17.71 -1.29
C ALA A 65 10.73 -18.53 -2.59
N ALA A 66 10.50 -17.90 -3.74
CA ALA A 66 10.66 -18.54 -5.04
C ALA A 66 12.13 -18.86 -5.34
N GLN A 67 13.07 -17.96 -5.01
CA GLN A 67 14.50 -18.20 -5.15
C GLN A 67 14.97 -19.35 -4.26
N ALA A 68 14.59 -19.36 -2.98
CA ALA A 68 14.93 -20.45 -2.06
C ALA A 68 14.41 -21.80 -2.56
N ALA A 69 13.17 -21.84 -3.07
CA ALA A 69 12.61 -23.06 -3.66
C ALA A 69 13.34 -23.51 -4.94
N LEU A 70 13.82 -22.56 -5.76
CA LEU A 70 14.58 -22.86 -6.97
C LEU A 70 15.97 -23.43 -6.63
N LEU A 71 16.67 -22.81 -5.69
CA LEU A 71 17.96 -23.26 -5.18
C LEU A 71 17.88 -24.67 -4.61
N ALA A 72 16.89 -24.95 -3.75
CA ALA A 72 16.68 -26.28 -3.18
C ALA A 72 16.43 -27.36 -4.25
N ARG A 73 15.78 -27.01 -5.36
CA ARG A 73 15.58 -27.94 -6.49
C ARG A 73 16.86 -28.20 -7.28
N ILE A 74 17.70 -27.18 -7.45
CA ILE A 74 18.99 -27.31 -8.16
C ILE A 74 19.94 -28.17 -7.33
N GLU A 75 20.09 -27.89 -6.04
CA GLU A 75 20.92 -28.67 -5.12
C GLU A 75 20.42 -30.12 -4.98
N GLY A 76 19.10 -30.31 -4.85
CA GLY A 76 18.49 -31.64 -4.78
C GLY A 76 18.58 -32.46 -6.07
N ARG A 77 18.87 -31.82 -7.22
CA ARG A 77 19.12 -32.49 -8.50
C ARG A 77 20.60 -32.83 -8.66
N ALA A 78 21.49 -31.92 -8.25
CA ALA A 78 22.94 -32.13 -8.26
C ALA A 78 23.40 -33.26 -7.32
N GLY A 79 22.69 -33.52 -6.22
CA GLY A 79 22.99 -34.63 -5.30
C GLY A 79 22.47 -36.01 -5.73
N ARG A 80 21.84 -36.13 -6.91
CA ARG A 80 21.32 -37.41 -7.45
C ARG A 80 22.09 -37.94 -8.66
N GLU A 81 23.15 -37.25 -9.08
CA GLU A 81 24.11 -37.69 -10.10
C GLU A 81 25.40 -38.16 -9.43
#